data_AF-A0A7W1SM99-F1
#
_entry.id   AF-A0A7W1SM99-F1
#
_cell.length_a   1.000
_cell.length_b   1.000
_cell.length_c   1.000
_cell.angle_alpha   90.00
_cell.angle_beta   90.00
_cell.angle_gamma   90.00
#
_symmetry.space_group_name_H-M   'P 1'
#
loop_
_entity.id
_entity.type
_entity.pdbx_description
1 polymer ?
#
loop_
_entity_poly.entity_id
_entity_poly.type
_entity_poly.pdbx_seq_one_letter_code
_entity_poly.pdbx_strand_id
1 'polypeptide(L)'
;MPLIQLSLLVAVALAPVQLQFLPEVPDSALVALSGARSDSLLESARSALGRGRPWQASRLITPVVEDASRRTPSAVFLAATAASRWGGWPEVGRLLEGESWLDSLFEGRGRVLLARSALERGADSVALRHARAAPRGRDAESEG
;
A
#
# COMPACT_ATOMS: atom_id res chain seq x y z
N MET A 1 32.53 0.19 81.53
CA MET A 1 33.78 -0.02 80.78
C MET A 1 33.87 -1.51 80.43
N PRO A 2 34.32 -1.96 79.24
CA PRO A 2 34.67 -1.26 77.99
C PRO A 2 33.96 -1.83 76.72
N LEU A 3 34.31 -1.22 75.59
CA LEU A 3 33.89 -1.43 74.20
C LEU A 3 34.13 -2.86 73.65
N ILE A 4 33.44 -3.22 72.56
CA ILE A 4 34.04 -3.64 71.26
C ILE A 4 32.93 -3.60 70.17
N GLN A 5 33.22 -2.87 69.08
CA GLN A 5 32.49 -2.89 67.81
C GLN A 5 32.61 -4.26 67.12
N LEU A 6 31.63 -4.65 66.30
CA LEU A 6 31.98 -5.10 64.93
C LEU A 6 30.81 -4.91 63.96
N SER A 7 31.08 -4.14 62.92
CA SER A 7 30.24 -3.84 61.77
C SER A 7 29.85 -5.11 61.02
N LEU A 8 28.57 -5.30 60.70
CA LEU A 8 28.18 -6.28 59.68
C LEU A 8 27.96 -5.56 58.34
N LEU A 9 28.91 -5.81 57.46
CA LEU A 9 29.01 -5.34 56.08
C LEU A 9 28.00 -6.13 55.25
N VAL A 10 26.93 -5.49 54.77
CA VAL A 10 26.00 -6.11 53.82
C VAL A 10 26.70 -6.16 52.46
N ALA A 11 27.09 -7.37 52.06
CA ALA A 11 27.66 -7.66 50.77
C ALA A 11 26.59 -7.55 49.67
N VAL A 12 26.95 -6.79 48.64
CA VAL A 12 26.26 -6.58 47.38
C VAL A 12 26.00 -7.90 46.65
N ALA A 13 24.76 -8.08 46.17
CA ALA A 13 24.49 -8.94 45.03
C ALA A 13 23.74 -8.11 43.99
N LEU A 14 24.49 -7.33 43.21
CA LEU A 14 24.04 -6.90 41.89
C LEU A 14 23.88 -8.19 41.08
N ALA A 15 22.66 -8.71 40.99
CA ALA A 15 22.35 -9.71 39.97
C ALA A 15 22.70 -9.07 38.62
N PRO A 16 23.49 -9.72 37.76
CA PRO A 16 23.66 -9.23 36.41
C PRO A 16 22.26 -9.23 35.79
N VAL A 17 21.78 -8.06 35.37
CA VAL A 17 20.72 -7.98 34.36
C VAL A 17 21.26 -8.76 33.18
N GLN A 18 20.80 -10.00 33.10
CA GLN A 18 21.14 -10.92 32.06
C GLN A 18 20.46 -10.36 30.80
N LEU A 19 21.19 -9.53 30.06
CA LEU A 19 20.92 -9.14 28.67
C LEU A 19 21.05 -10.39 27.79
N GLN A 20 20.16 -11.36 27.99
CA GLN A 20 20.15 -12.60 27.23
C GLN A 20 19.43 -12.31 25.93
N PHE A 21 20.23 -12.21 24.86
CA PHE A 21 19.82 -12.46 23.48
C PHE A 21 18.47 -11.85 23.09
N LEU A 22 18.48 -10.61 22.61
CA LEU A 22 17.51 -10.24 21.58
C LEU A 22 17.62 -11.30 20.48
N PRO A 23 16.55 -12.06 20.17
CA PRO A 23 16.61 -12.98 19.06
C PRO A 23 16.99 -12.18 17.81
N GLU A 24 18.04 -12.61 17.11
CA GLU A 24 18.34 -12.06 15.78
C GLU A 24 17.10 -12.33 14.94
N VAL A 25 16.33 -11.28 14.64
CA VAL A 25 15.13 -11.42 13.82
C VAL A 25 15.63 -11.77 12.43
N PRO A 26 15.37 -12.99 11.92
CA PRO A 26 15.88 -13.36 10.61
C PRO A 26 15.23 -12.46 9.55
N ASP A 27 15.98 -12.12 8.49
CA ASP A 27 15.48 -11.27 7.41
C ASP A 27 14.14 -11.78 6.84
N SER A 28 13.93 -13.09 6.81
CA SER A 28 12.68 -13.73 6.39
C SER A 28 11.48 -13.36 7.27
N ALA A 29 11.68 -13.20 8.59
CA ALA A 29 10.62 -12.73 9.49
C ALA A 29 10.30 -11.24 9.24
N LEU A 30 11.30 -10.41 8.95
CA LEU A 30 11.08 -9.01 8.59
C LEU A 30 10.31 -8.87 7.27
N VAL A 31 10.64 -9.69 6.26
CA VAL A 31 9.92 -9.75 4.98
C VAL A 31 8.48 -10.21 5.19
N ALA A 32 8.26 -11.26 6.00
CA ALA A 32 6.92 -11.76 6.31
C ALA A 32 6.05 -10.71 7.04
N LEU A 33 6.61 -10.01 8.03
CA LEU A 33 5.91 -8.92 8.74
C LEU A 33 5.60 -7.74 7.82
N SER A 34 6.51 -7.40 6.90
CA SER A 34 6.29 -6.36 5.89
C SER A 34 5.17 -6.73 4.92
N GLY A 35 5.15 -7.98 4.45
CA GLY A 35 4.07 -8.55 3.64
C GLY A 35 2.72 -8.49 4.34
N ALA A 36 2.64 -9.02 5.57
CA ALA A 36 1.41 -8.99 6.38
C ALA A 36 0.90 -7.56 6.65
N ARG A 37 1.81 -6.60 6.87
CA ARG A 37 1.45 -5.18 6.99
C ARG A 37 0.88 -4.64 5.68
N SER A 38 1.49 -4.95 4.54
CA SER A 38 0.98 -4.54 3.23
C SER A 38 -0.40 -5.11 2.96
N ASP A 39 -0.63 -6.39 3.25
CA ASP A 39 -1.94 -7.02 3.07
C ASP A 39 -3.02 -6.33 3.91
N SER A 40 -2.69 -6.00 5.17
CA SER A 40 -3.57 -5.24 6.05
C SER A 40 -3.89 -3.82 5.52
N LEU A 41 -2.90 -3.14 4.93
CA LEU A 41 -3.10 -1.82 4.31
C LEU A 41 -3.95 -1.91 3.04
N LEU A 42 -3.74 -2.93 2.20
CA LEU A 42 -4.56 -3.19 1.02
C LEU A 42 -6.02 -3.41 1.42
N GLU A 43 -6.26 -4.24 2.43
CA GLU A 43 -7.61 -4.52 2.90
C GLU A 43 -8.27 -3.28 3.53
N SER A 44 -7.51 -2.53 4.33
CA SER A 44 -7.98 -1.26 4.89
C SER A 44 -8.36 -0.24 3.81
N ALA A 45 -7.58 -0.16 2.73
CA ALA A 45 -7.85 0.71 1.59
C ALA A 45 -9.09 0.28 0.81
N ARG A 46 -9.27 -1.03 0.53
CA ARG A 46 -10.50 -1.58 -0.09
C ARG A 46 -11.72 -1.27 0.76
N SER A 47 -11.62 -1.50 2.07
CA SER A 47 -12.67 -1.22 3.03
C SER A 47 -13.05 0.27 3.07
N ALA A 48 -12.06 1.17 3.03
CA ALA A 48 -12.30 2.61 2.94
C ALA A 48 -12.98 3.01 1.61
N LEU A 49 -12.59 2.42 0.48
CA LEU A 49 -13.26 2.64 -0.81
C LEU A 49 -14.71 2.15 -0.82
N GLY A 50 -14.96 0.97 -0.27
CA GLY A 50 -16.30 0.39 -0.13
C GLY A 50 -17.23 1.27 0.70
N ARG A 51 -16.69 2.00 1.69
CA ARG A 51 -17.43 2.99 2.49
C ARG A 51 -17.52 4.39 1.86
N GLY A 52 -17.10 4.57 0.61
CA GLY A 52 -17.13 5.87 -0.05
C GLY A 52 -16.14 6.88 0.53
N ARG A 53 -15.01 6.42 1.08
CA ARG A 53 -13.92 7.26 1.63
C ARG A 53 -12.67 7.21 0.74
N PRO A 54 -12.75 7.65 -0.53
CA PRO A 54 -11.69 7.44 -1.51
C PRO A 54 -10.38 8.14 -1.16
N TRP A 55 -10.42 9.35 -0.59
CA TRP A 55 -9.21 10.06 -0.15
C TRP A 55 -8.45 9.31 0.94
N GLN A 56 -9.17 8.75 1.93
CA GLN A 56 -8.54 7.93 2.96
C GLN A 56 -7.94 6.66 2.36
N ALA A 57 -8.64 6.01 1.43
CA ALA A 57 -8.12 4.82 0.77
C ALA A 57 -6.82 5.10 0.02
N SER A 58 -6.74 6.22 -0.71
CA SER A 58 -5.49 6.66 -1.36
C SER A 58 -4.37 6.82 -0.33
N ARG A 59 -4.63 7.46 0.82
CA ARG A 59 -3.61 7.62 1.88
C ARG A 59 -3.14 6.29 2.48
N LEU A 60 -4.04 5.33 2.66
CA LEU A 60 -3.72 4.03 3.25
C LEU A 60 -2.85 3.20 2.31
N ILE A 61 -3.07 3.27 1.00
CA ILE A 61 -2.36 2.45 0.02
C ILE A 61 -1.03 3.07 -0.45
N THR A 62 -0.84 4.39 -0.31
CA THR A 62 0.41 5.11 -0.63
C THR A 62 1.69 4.36 -0.24
N PRO A 63 1.90 3.96 1.04
CA PRO A 63 3.14 3.31 1.45
C PRO A 63 3.37 1.94 0.81
N VAL A 64 2.35 1.33 0.19
CA VAL A 64 2.50 0.06 -0.53
C VAL A 64 2.91 0.30 -1.99
N VAL A 65 2.35 1.32 -2.64
CA VAL A 65 2.67 1.63 -4.05
C VAL A 65 3.97 2.41 -4.23
N GLU A 66 4.48 3.05 -3.17
CA GLU A 66 5.80 3.71 -3.15
C GLU A 66 6.96 2.72 -2.95
N ASP A 67 6.69 1.56 -2.36
CA ASP A 67 7.69 0.53 -2.16
C ASP A 67 7.72 -0.43 -3.35
N ALA A 68 8.81 -0.37 -4.13
CA ALA A 68 8.98 -1.18 -5.33
C ALA A 68 8.84 -2.69 -5.09
N SER A 69 9.22 -3.19 -3.91
CA SER A 69 9.10 -4.61 -3.56
C SER A 69 7.66 -5.06 -3.28
N ARG A 70 6.77 -4.10 -2.96
CA ARG A 70 5.37 -4.35 -2.59
C ARG A 70 4.38 -3.80 -3.62
N ARG A 71 4.88 -3.07 -4.63
CA ARG A 71 4.11 -2.49 -5.72
C ARG A 71 3.64 -3.58 -6.69
N THR A 72 2.43 -4.08 -6.44
CA THR A 72 1.76 -5.06 -7.30
C THR A 72 0.72 -4.40 -8.22
N PRO A 73 0.34 -5.04 -9.35
CA PRO A 73 -0.74 -4.53 -10.22
C PRO A 73 -2.04 -4.24 -9.46
N SER A 74 -2.41 -5.10 -8.50
CA SER A 74 -3.59 -4.92 -7.65
C SER A 74 -3.49 -3.71 -6.74
N ALA A 75 -2.31 -3.44 -6.14
CA ALA A 75 -2.11 -2.27 -5.30
C ALA A 75 -2.17 -0.97 -6.12
N VAL A 76 -1.52 -0.96 -7.30
CA VAL A 76 -1.51 0.18 -8.22
C VAL A 76 -2.91 0.48 -8.75
N PHE A 77 -3.65 -0.55 -9.21
CA PHE A 77 -5.01 -0.38 -9.70
C PHE A 77 -5.97 0.10 -8.60
N LEU A 78 -5.83 -0.40 -7.37
CA LEU A 78 -6.61 0.05 -6.21
C LEU A 78 -6.32 1.53 -5.89
N ALA A 79 -5.05 1.92 -5.89
CA ALA A 79 -4.62 3.30 -5.67
C ALA A 79 -5.16 4.25 -6.75
N ALA A 80 -5.08 3.85 -8.02
CA ALA A 80 -5.61 4.63 -9.13
C ALA A 80 -7.14 4.76 -9.05
N THR A 81 -7.84 3.68 -8.70
CA THR A 81 -9.31 3.69 -8.49
C THR A 81 -9.69 4.60 -7.31
N ALA A 82 -8.90 4.60 -6.24
CA ALA A 82 -9.11 5.51 -5.12
C ALA A 82 -8.92 6.97 -5.57
N ALA A 83 -7.82 7.25 -6.28
CA ALA A 83 -7.51 8.56 -6.83
C ALA A 83 -8.62 9.10 -7.73
N SER A 84 -9.12 8.29 -8.67
CA SER A 84 -10.20 8.71 -9.58
C SER A 84 -11.48 9.08 -8.84
N ARG A 85 -11.77 8.43 -7.70
CA ARG A 85 -13.02 8.65 -6.96
C ARG A 85 -13.06 9.95 -6.15
N TRP A 86 -11.92 10.58 -5.86
CA TRP A 86 -11.88 11.92 -5.28
C TRP A 86 -11.45 13.01 -6.27
N GLY A 87 -11.28 12.67 -7.55
CA GLY A 87 -10.86 13.61 -8.60
C GLY A 87 -9.34 13.78 -8.73
N GLY A 88 -8.55 12.88 -8.14
CA GLY A 88 -7.09 12.85 -8.22
C GLY A 88 -6.54 12.42 -9.57
N TRP A 89 -7.00 13.03 -10.66
CA TRP A 89 -6.67 12.62 -12.02
C TRP A 89 -5.18 12.65 -12.38
N PRO A 90 -4.36 13.62 -11.93
CA PRO A 90 -2.91 13.57 -12.15
C PRO A 90 -2.27 12.34 -11.50
N GLU A 91 -2.74 11.95 -10.32
CA GLU A 91 -2.24 10.78 -9.59
C GLU A 91 -2.62 9.47 -10.31
N VAL A 92 -3.81 9.39 -10.90
CA VAL A 92 -4.20 8.26 -11.77
C VAL A 92 -3.20 8.07 -12.92
N GLY A 93 -2.83 9.17 -13.59
CA GLY A 93 -1.84 9.16 -14.67
C GLY A 93 -0.48 8.65 -14.16
N ARG A 94 0.04 9.25 -13.09
CA ARG A 94 1.31 8.87 -12.47
C ARG A 94 1.36 7.39 -12.06
N LEU A 95 0.25 6.85 -11.56
CA LEU A 95 0.18 5.48 -11.09
C LEU A 95 0.13 4.46 -12.23
N LEU A 96 -0.58 4.77 -13.32
CA LEU A 96 -0.89 3.80 -14.37
C LEU A 96 -0.03 3.94 -15.63
N GLU A 97 0.55 5.11 -15.91
CA GLU A 97 1.37 5.30 -17.11
C GLU A 97 2.58 4.35 -17.10
N GLY A 98 2.78 3.63 -18.21
CA GLY A 98 3.89 2.68 -18.37
C GLY A 98 3.67 1.29 -17.78
N GLU A 99 2.59 1.05 -17.04
CA GLU A 99 2.28 -0.26 -16.49
C GLU A 99 1.97 -1.28 -17.61
N SER A 100 2.68 -2.41 -17.64
CA SER A 100 2.61 -3.40 -18.73
C SER A 100 1.34 -4.25 -18.73
N TRP A 101 0.65 -4.32 -17.58
CA TRP A 101 -0.54 -5.15 -17.37
C TRP A 101 -1.85 -4.47 -17.77
N LEU A 102 -1.82 -3.20 -18.21
CA LEU A 102 -3.01 -2.40 -18.49
C LEU A 102 -3.99 -3.04 -19.48
N ASP A 103 -3.49 -3.86 -20.39
CA ASP A 103 -4.28 -4.50 -21.44
C ASP A 103 -4.69 -5.95 -21.09
N SER A 104 -4.05 -6.56 -20.08
CA SER A 104 -4.24 -7.98 -19.74
C SER A 104 -4.97 -8.20 -18.41
N LEU A 105 -4.90 -7.24 -17.48
CA LEU A 105 -5.56 -7.33 -16.17
C LEU A 105 -6.73 -6.35 -16.06
N PHE A 106 -7.60 -6.63 -15.08
CA PHE A 106 -8.74 -5.79 -14.69
C PHE A 106 -9.68 -5.41 -15.86
N GLU A 107 -9.72 -6.26 -16.90
CA GLU A 107 -10.56 -6.08 -18.10
C GLU A 107 -10.26 -4.75 -18.81
N GLY A 108 -9.00 -4.31 -18.82
CA GLY A 108 -8.59 -3.08 -19.49
C GLY A 108 -9.10 -1.79 -18.82
N ARG A 109 -9.72 -1.85 -17.65
CA ARG A 109 -10.23 -0.66 -16.92
C ARG A 109 -9.14 0.36 -16.60
N GLY A 110 -7.88 -0.06 -16.49
CA GLY A 110 -6.73 0.85 -16.37
C GLY A 110 -6.63 1.83 -17.55
N ARG A 111 -6.93 1.39 -18.79
CA ARG A 111 -6.97 2.25 -19.97
C ARG A 111 -8.08 3.29 -19.90
N VAL A 112 -9.24 2.92 -19.37
CA VAL A 112 -10.36 3.86 -19.18
C VAL A 112 -9.98 4.96 -18.18
N LEU A 113 -9.35 4.59 -17.06
CA LEU A 113 -8.86 5.55 -16.06
C LEU A 113 -7.80 6.50 -16.65
N LEU A 114 -6.86 5.98 -17.45
CA LEU A 114 -5.87 6.80 -18.15
C LEU A 114 -6.50 7.74 -19.19
N ALA A 115 -7.49 7.26 -19.94
CA ALA A 115 -8.23 8.10 -20.88
C ALA A 115 -8.90 9.27 -20.16
N ARG A 116 -9.57 9.01 -19.03
CA ARG A 116 -10.19 10.06 -18.22
C ARG A 116 -9.15 11.02 -17.62
N SER A 117 -8.06 10.50 -17.07
CA SER A 117 -6.96 11.32 -16.55
C SER A 117 -6.37 12.26 -17.61
N ALA A 118 -6.24 11.78 -18.85
CA ALA A 118 -5.76 12.59 -19.96
C ALA A 118 -6.76 13.70 -20.37
N LEU A 119 -8.06 13.41 -20.39
CA LEU A 119 -9.11 14.43 -20.64
C LEU A 119 -9.08 15.55 -19.60
N GLU A 120 -8.90 15.19 -18.33
CA GLU A 120 -8.85 16.16 -17.21
C GLU A 120 -7.61 17.06 -17.28
N ARG A 121 -6.61 16.68 -18.08
CA ARG A 121 -5.42 17.49 -18.38
C ARG A 121 -5.49 18.20 -19.74
N GLY A 122 -6.60 18.07 -20.48
CA GLY A 122 -6.75 18.61 -21.84
C GLY A 122 -5.88 17.91 -22.89
N ALA A 123 -5.47 16.66 -22.64
CA ALA A 123 -4.61 15.88 -23.53
C ALA A 123 -5.46 14.95 -24.43
N ASP A 124 -6.31 15.52 -25.27
CA ASP A 124 -7.37 14.80 -25.99
C ASP A 124 -6.84 13.69 -26.92
N SER A 125 -5.71 13.92 -27.59
CA SER A 125 -5.07 12.90 -28.44
C SER A 125 -4.55 11.71 -27.64
N VAL A 126 -4.06 11.95 -26.42
CA VAL A 126 -3.64 10.91 -25.46
C VAL A 126 -4.85 10.17 -24.93
N ALA A 127 -5.92 10.89 -24.57
CA ALA A 127 -7.17 10.30 -24.12
C ALA A 127 -7.76 9.35 -25.17
N LEU A 128 -7.82 9.79 -26.43
CA LEU A 128 -8.34 8.98 -27.54
C LEU A 128 -7.51 7.71 -27.76
N ARG A 129 -6.17 7.79 -27.65
CA ARG A 129 -5.30 6.62 -27.74
C ARG A 129 -5.63 5.60 -26.66
N HIS A 130 -5.78 6.04 -25.41
CA HIS A 130 -6.14 5.13 -24.31
C HIS A 130 -7.55 4.56 -24.45
N ALA A 131 -8.52 5.38 -24.87
CA ALA A 131 -9.90 4.93 -25.10
C ALA A 131 -10.01 3.88 -26.21
N ARG A 132 -9.22 4.01 -27.29
CA ARG A 132 -9.17 3.00 -28.37
C ARG A 132 -8.52 1.70 -27.95
N ALA A 133 -7.59 1.74 -27.00
CA ALA A 133 -6.93 0.56 -26.45
C ALA A 133 -7.77 -0.14 -25.36
N ALA A 134 -8.72 0.57 -24.75
CA ALA A 134 -9.64 -0.04 -23.81
C ALA A 134 -10.55 -1.04 -24.54
N PRO A 135 -10.74 -2.27 -24.01
CA PRO A 135 -11.73 -3.17 -24.56
C PRO A 135 -13.10 -2.50 -24.50
N ARG A 136 -13.89 -2.61 -25.58
CA ARG A 136 -15.28 -2.15 -25.59
C ARG A 136 -15.98 -2.86 -24.43
N GLY A 137 -16.56 -2.10 -23.51
CA GLY A 137 -17.36 -2.68 -22.44
C GLY A 137 -18.37 -3.61 -23.09
N ARG A 138 -18.49 -4.85 -22.61
CA ARG A 138 -19.55 -5.75 -23.06
C ARG A 138 -20.84 -4.96 -22.95
N ASP A 139 -21.45 -4.68 -24.09
CA ASP A 139 -22.70 -3.97 -24.19
C ASP A 139 -23.68 -4.64 -23.22
N ALA A 140 -24.42 -3.84 -22.46
CA ALA A 140 -25.41 -4.29 -21.48
C ALA A 140 -26.64 -4.94 -22.15
N GLU A 141 -26.41 -5.73 -23.20
CA GLU A 141 -27.39 -6.28 -24.15
C GLU A 141 -27.04 -7.76 -24.40
N SER A 142 -27.08 -8.58 -23.35
CA SER A 142 -27.17 -10.05 -23.48
C SER A 142 -27.76 -10.66 -22.21
N GLU A 143 -28.90 -10.14 -21.78
CA GLU A 143 -29.88 -10.89 -21.00
C GLU A 143 -31.24 -10.61 -21.63
N GLY A 144 -31.66 -11.53 -22.50
CA GLY A 144 -33.05 -11.67 -22.94
C GLY A 144 -33.78 -12.70 -22.08
#